data_AF-A2X330-F1
#
_entry.id   AF-A2X330-F1
#
_cell.length_a   1.000
_cell.length_b   1.000
_cell.length_c   1.000
_cell.angle_alpha   90.00
_cell.angle_beta   90.00
_cell.angle_gamma   90.00
#
_symmetry.space_group_name_H-M   'P 1'
#
loop_
_entity.id
_entity.type
_entity.pdbx_description
1 polymer ?
#
loop_
_entity_poly.entity_id
_entity_poly.type
_entity_poly.pdbx_seq_one_letter_code
_entity_poly.pdbx_strand_id
1 'polypeptide(L)'
;MEDFYDVKLTEIDGQAVSLFGVFDGETYQKTDTDFLESESNAFRDDGSTASTAVLVGGHLYVANVGDSRAVVSKAGKAMALSEDHKPNRSDERKRIENAGGVVIWAGTWRVGGVLAMSRAFGNRLLKPFVVAEPEIQEELVNEDLECLVLASDGLWDVVENEEAVSLAKTEDLPESVARKLTEIAYSRGSADNITCIVVQFHHDKLNNKMGLELMKG
;
A
#
# COMPACT_ATOMS: atom_id res chain seq x y z
N MET A 1 -2.16 1.00 16.17
CA MET A 1 -2.22 2.31 15.48
C MET A 1 -3.38 2.15 14.53
N GLU A 2 -4.37 3.03 14.52
CA GLU A 2 -5.47 2.88 13.54
C GLU A 2 -4.91 3.10 12.13
N ASP A 3 -5.30 2.24 11.21
CA ASP A 3 -5.02 2.44 9.79
C ASP A 3 -5.85 3.61 9.25
N PHE A 4 -5.25 4.44 8.40
CA PHE A 4 -5.92 5.53 7.72
C PHE A 4 -5.83 5.37 6.21
N TYR A 5 -6.90 5.73 5.49
CA TYR A 5 -6.89 5.81 4.05
C TYR A 5 -7.46 7.15 3.58
N ASP A 6 -7.02 7.60 2.41
CA ASP A 6 -7.56 8.78 1.73
C ASP A 6 -7.73 8.47 0.24
N VAL A 7 -8.74 9.09 -0.38
CA VAL A 7 -8.98 9.02 -1.81
C VAL A 7 -9.30 10.43 -2.29
N LYS A 8 -8.43 10.95 -3.17
CA LYS A 8 -8.55 12.29 -3.73
C LYS A 8 -8.61 12.24 -5.26
N LEU A 9 -9.53 13.01 -5.82
CA LEU A 9 -9.61 13.27 -7.24
C LEU A 9 -9.32 14.75 -7.44
N THR A 10 -8.42 15.08 -8.36
CA THR A 10 -8.07 16.46 -8.68
C THR A 10 -7.70 16.60 -10.16
N GLU A 11 -7.48 17.84 -10.59
CA GLU A 11 -7.00 18.17 -11.93
C GLU A 11 -5.75 19.03 -11.78
N ILE A 12 -4.63 18.57 -12.35
CA ILE A 12 -3.35 19.28 -12.36
C ILE A 12 -3.00 19.56 -13.81
N ASP A 13 -2.82 20.83 -14.16
CA ASP A 13 -2.45 21.27 -15.52
C ASP A 13 -3.36 20.72 -16.64
N GLY A 14 -4.66 20.57 -16.37
CA GLY A 14 -5.63 20.05 -17.34
C GLY A 14 -5.74 18.51 -17.38
N GLN A 15 -5.02 17.82 -16.50
CA GLN A 15 -4.96 16.37 -16.43
C GLN A 15 -5.65 15.86 -15.16
N ALA A 16 -6.60 14.96 -15.31
CA ALA A 16 -7.22 14.29 -14.17
C ALA A 16 -6.18 13.43 -13.44
N VAL A 17 -6.05 13.67 -12.14
CA VAL A 17 -5.19 12.94 -11.22
C VAL A 17 -6.08 12.28 -10.18
N SER A 18 -5.98 10.96 -10.06
CA SER A 18 -6.65 10.20 -9.00
C SER A 18 -5.60 9.63 -8.06
N LEU A 19 -5.70 9.98 -6.78
CA LEU A 19 -4.82 9.54 -5.72
C LEU A 19 -5.60 8.58 -4.82
N PHE A 20 -5.11 7.37 -4.69
CA PHE A 20 -5.63 6.34 -3.80
C PHE A 20 -4.51 5.93 -2.86
N GLY A 21 -4.76 5.82 -1.57
CA GLY A 21 -3.71 5.32 -0.69
C GLY A 21 -4.17 5.05 0.71
N VAL A 22 -3.44 4.12 1.31
CA VAL A 22 -3.35 3.98 2.75
C VAL A 22 -2.18 4.88 3.13
N PHE A 23 -2.50 6.07 3.67
CA PHE A 23 -1.56 7.19 3.76
C PHE A 23 -1.10 7.45 5.19
N ASP A 24 0.16 7.89 5.29
CA ASP A 24 0.45 9.33 5.45
C ASP A 24 1.42 9.79 4.32
N GLY A 25 1.24 10.98 3.70
CA GLY A 25 1.46 11.21 2.26
C GLY A 25 2.58 12.16 1.75
N GLU A 26 2.82 12.07 0.43
CA GLU A 26 3.41 12.97 -0.62
C GLU A 26 4.70 13.75 -0.39
N THR A 27 5.48 13.36 0.60
CA THR A 27 6.77 13.98 0.81
C THR A 27 7.72 12.91 1.33
N TYR A 28 7.47 11.62 1.14
CA TYR A 28 8.11 10.47 1.80
C TYR A 28 9.35 10.78 2.67
N GLN A 29 10.49 11.14 2.10
CA GLN A 29 11.66 11.59 2.89
C GLN A 29 11.45 12.89 3.69
N LYS A 30 10.91 13.94 3.06
CA LYS A 30 10.48 15.18 3.71
C LYS A 30 9.30 14.97 4.67
N THR A 31 8.33 14.09 4.42
CA THR A 31 7.25 13.79 5.38
C THR A 31 7.83 13.06 6.57
N ASP A 32 8.75 12.12 6.35
CA ASP A 32 9.51 11.47 7.43
C ASP A 32 10.30 12.50 8.23
N THR A 33 10.97 13.44 7.54
CA THR A 33 11.70 14.54 8.19
C THR A 33 10.76 15.44 8.99
N ASP A 34 9.69 15.96 8.38
CA ASP A 34 8.71 16.85 8.99
C ASP A 34 8.00 16.14 10.16
N PHE A 35 7.68 14.84 10.03
CA PHE A 35 7.12 14.00 11.09
C PHE A 35 8.10 13.88 12.26
N LEU A 36 9.35 13.53 11.98
CA LEU A 36 10.42 13.44 12.97
C LEU A 36 10.79 14.81 13.56
N GLU A 37 10.54 15.94 12.91
CA GLU A 37 10.82 17.26 13.46
C GLU A 37 9.64 17.82 14.27
N SER A 38 8.41 17.49 13.88
CA SER A 38 7.18 17.93 14.57
C SER A 38 7.02 17.34 15.97
N GLU A 39 7.65 16.19 16.24
CA GLU A 39 7.48 15.47 17.50
C GLU A 39 8.45 15.97 18.57
N SER A 40 7.91 16.81 19.46
CA SER A 40 8.62 17.43 20.59
C SER A 40 9.10 16.44 21.66
N ASN A 41 8.51 15.24 21.72
CA ASN A 41 8.93 14.19 22.63
C ASN A 41 9.96 13.27 21.95
N ALA A 42 11.23 13.40 22.34
CA ALA A 42 12.31 12.57 21.82
C ALA A 42 12.10 11.06 22.02
N PHE A 43 11.23 10.66 22.95
CA PHE A 43 10.95 9.27 23.30
C PHE A 43 9.73 8.66 22.60
N ARG A 44 8.99 9.44 21.80
CA ARG A 44 7.91 8.90 20.98
C ARG A 44 8.51 8.28 19.72
N ASP A 45 8.22 7.01 19.50
CA ASP A 45 8.79 6.18 18.43
C ASP A 45 7.68 5.54 17.58
N ASP A 46 6.70 6.37 17.21
CA ASP A 46 5.61 5.96 16.32
C ASP A 46 6.10 5.92 14.87
N GLY A 47 5.40 5.17 14.02
CA GLY A 47 5.66 5.16 12.59
C GLY A 47 4.56 4.45 11.81
N SER A 48 4.55 4.62 10.50
CA SER A 48 3.51 4.09 9.62
C SER A 48 4.11 3.51 8.33
N THR A 49 3.39 2.57 7.74
CA THR A 49 3.55 2.21 6.33
C THR A 49 2.85 3.25 5.45
N ALA A 50 3.12 3.21 4.14
CA ALA A 50 2.23 3.81 3.15
C ALA A 50 2.31 3.03 1.85
N SER A 51 1.14 2.72 1.29
CA SER A 51 0.99 2.16 -0.05
C SER A 51 0.04 3.07 -0.82
N THR A 52 0.57 3.69 -1.88
CA THR A 52 -0.09 4.79 -2.58
C THR A 52 -0.12 4.50 -4.08
N ALA A 53 -1.22 4.85 -4.74
CA ALA A 53 -1.43 4.68 -6.15
C ALA A 53 -1.91 6.01 -6.77
N VAL A 54 -1.25 6.43 -7.85
CA VAL A 54 -1.57 7.67 -8.56
C VAL A 54 -1.87 7.34 -10.02
N LEU A 55 -3.07 7.68 -10.48
CA LEU A 55 -3.47 7.57 -11.88
C LEU A 55 -3.29 8.93 -12.57
N VAL A 56 -2.38 8.99 -13.54
CA VAL A 56 -2.10 10.20 -14.34
C VAL A 56 -1.90 9.81 -15.80
N GLY A 57 -2.75 10.33 -16.69
CA GLY A 57 -2.56 10.15 -18.14
C GLY A 57 -2.65 8.71 -18.64
N GLY A 58 -3.44 7.87 -17.97
CA GLY A 58 -3.53 6.45 -18.29
C GLY A 58 -2.40 5.59 -17.72
N HIS A 59 -1.51 6.17 -16.91
CA HIS A 59 -0.47 5.43 -16.18
C HIS A 59 -0.81 5.38 -14.70
N LEU A 60 -0.72 4.19 -14.12
CA LEU A 60 -0.88 3.93 -12.70
C LEU A 60 0.51 3.81 -12.06
N TYR A 61 0.84 4.71 -11.16
CA TYR A 61 2.08 4.67 -10.39
C TYR A 61 1.77 4.19 -8.98
N VAL A 62 2.45 3.14 -8.53
CA VAL A 62 2.34 2.64 -7.16
C VAL A 62 3.64 2.91 -6.42
N ALA A 63 3.59 3.64 -5.32
CA ALA A 63 4.72 3.85 -4.42
C ALA A 63 4.42 3.20 -3.06
N ASN A 64 5.34 2.34 -2.58
CA ASN A 64 5.19 1.60 -1.33
C ASN A 64 6.36 1.81 -0.37
N VAL A 65 6.06 1.98 0.92
CA VAL A 65 6.95 1.92 2.08
C VAL A 65 6.30 1.07 3.16
N GLY A 66 6.97 0.00 3.56
CA GLY A 66 6.43 -0.98 4.51
C GLY A 66 5.82 -2.20 3.84
N ASP A 67 4.90 -2.84 4.53
CA ASP A 67 4.31 -4.14 4.19
C ASP A 67 2.80 -4.12 3.97
N SER A 68 2.22 -2.92 3.81
CA SER A 68 1.02 -2.77 2.98
C SER A 68 1.35 -3.17 1.53
N ARG A 69 0.32 -3.58 0.77
CA ARG A 69 0.51 -4.06 -0.62
C ARG A 69 -0.58 -3.56 -1.57
N ALA A 70 -0.15 -3.30 -2.80
CA ALA A 70 -0.96 -3.00 -3.96
C ALA A 70 -0.95 -4.19 -4.94
N VAL A 71 -2.14 -4.68 -5.31
CA VAL A 71 -2.32 -5.79 -6.25
C VAL A 71 -3.35 -5.40 -7.29
N VAL A 72 -3.02 -5.55 -8.57
CA VAL A 72 -3.98 -5.37 -9.66
C VAL A 72 -4.47 -6.70 -10.21
N SER A 73 -5.68 -6.69 -10.76
CA SER A 73 -6.12 -7.74 -11.69
C SER A 73 -5.80 -7.31 -13.11
N LYS A 74 -4.94 -8.07 -13.79
CA LYS A 74 -4.57 -7.85 -15.19
C LYS A 74 -4.85 -9.10 -16.02
N ALA A 75 -5.71 -8.98 -17.04
CA ALA A 75 -6.25 -10.09 -17.82
C ALA A 75 -6.76 -11.23 -16.93
N GLY A 76 -7.45 -10.86 -15.84
CA GLY A 76 -7.97 -11.80 -14.86
C GLY A 76 -6.94 -12.50 -13.97
N LYS A 77 -5.69 -12.04 -13.88
CA LYS A 77 -4.68 -12.58 -12.97
C LYS A 77 -4.19 -11.53 -11.99
N ALA A 78 -3.86 -11.95 -10.78
CA ALA A 78 -3.25 -11.05 -9.82
C ALA A 78 -1.83 -10.70 -10.28
N MET A 79 -1.47 -9.44 -10.12
CA MET A 79 -0.13 -8.94 -10.32
C MET A 79 0.14 -7.92 -9.23
N ALA A 80 1.10 -8.20 -8.35
CA ALA A 80 1.50 -7.25 -7.32
C ALA A 80 2.26 -6.08 -7.97
N LEU A 81 1.84 -4.86 -7.66
CA LEU A 81 2.53 -3.62 -8.05
C LEU A 81 3.44 -3.07 -6.94
N SER A 82 3.53 -3.81 -5.83
CA SER A 82 4.46 -3.55 -4.73
C SER A 82 4.92 -4.86 -4.12
N GLU A 83 6.14 -4.88 -3.60
CA GLU A 83 6.65 -5.99 -2.80
C GLU A 83 6.81 -5.52 -1.35
N ASP A 84 6.42 -6.37 -0.39
CA ASP A 84 6.48 -6.01 1.02
C ASP A 84 7.92 -5.80 1.47
N HIS A 85 8.14 -4.71 2.19
CA HIS A 85 9.43 -4.43 2.82
C HIS A 85 9.57 -5.22 4.13
N LYS A 86 9.77 -6.53 4.02
CA LYS A 86 10.03 -7.41 5.17
C LYS A 86 11.54 -7.52 5.45
N PRO A 87 11.99 -7.57 6.71
CA PRO A 87 13.42 -7.61 7.05
C PRO A 87 14.21 -8.81 6.52
N ASN A 88 13.53 -9.88 6.10
CA ASN A 88 14.14 -11.07 5.49
C ASN A 88 14.18 -11.04 3.96
N ARG A 89 13.63 -10.01 3.30
CA ARG A 89 13.82 -9.80 1.86
C ARG A 89 15.32 -9.58 1.62
N SER A 90 15.90 -10.28 0.64
CA SER A 90 17.36 -10.45 0.57
C SER A 90 18.12 -9.12 0.41
N ASP A 91 17.56 -8.20 -0.36
CA ASP A 91 18.10 -6.86 -0.60
C ASP A 91 17.93 -5.95 0.63
N GLU A 92 16.77 -5.98 1.27
CA GLU A 92 16.48 -5.21 2.48
C GLU A 92 17.34 -5.66 3.66
N ARG A 93 17.47 -6.97 3.86
CA ARG A 93 18.36 -7.53 4.88
C ARG A 93 19.79 -7.05 4.68
N LYS A 94 20.28 -7.12 3.44
CA LYS A 94 21.62 -6.66 3.08
C LYS A 94 21.78 -5.15 3.30
N ARG A 95 20.76 -4.35 2.98
CA ARG A 95 20.75 -2.90 3.24
C ARG A 95 20.86 -2.60 4.74
N ILE A 96 20.07 -3.28 5.57
CA ILE A 96 20.08 -3.15 7.03
C ILE A 96 21.45 -3.52 7.61
N GLU A 97 21.97 -4.68 7.24
CA GLU A 97 23.24 -5.21 7.76
C GLU A 97 24.44 -4.36 7.31
N ASN A 98 24.45 -3.87 6.06
CA ASN A 98 25.49 -2.96 5.56
C ASN A 98 25.49 -1.61 6.29
N ALA A 99 24.33 -1.16 6.79
CA ALA A 99 24.22 0.03 7.62
C ALA A 99 24.65 -0.20 9.09
N GLY A 100 25.02 -1.43 9.46
CA GLY A 100 25.38 -1.81 10.83
C GLY A 100 24.20 -2.26 11.70
N GLY A 101 23.02 -2.42 11.11
CA GLY A 101 21.83 -2.94 11.78
C GLY A 101 21.85 -4.46 11.89
N VAL A 102 20.86 -5.02 12.59
CA VAL A 102 20.69 -6.48 12.75
C VAL A 102 19.26 -6.89 12.43
N VAL A 103 19.10 -8.08 11.87
CA VAL A 103 17.80 -8.72 11.62
C VAL A 103 17.69 -9.95 12.50
N ILE A 104 16.64 -10.01 13.32
CA ILE A 104 16.44 -11.03 14.35
C ILE A 104 15.11 -11.74 14.12
N TRP A 105 15.10 -13.07 14.22
CA TRP A 105 13.86 -13.86 14.24
C TRP A 105 13.28 -13.90 15.66
N ALA A 106 12.06 -13.38 15.83
CA ALA A 106 11.31 -13.42 17.09
C ALA A 106 9.81 -13.58 16.79
N GLY A 107 9.41 -14.78 16.36
CA GLY A 107 8.07 -15.08 15.83
C GLY A 107 7.85 -14.61 14.39
N THR A 108 8.46 -13.47 14.03
CA THR A 108 8.65 -12.96 12.67
C THR A 108 10.03 -12.29 12.56
N TRP A 109 10.49 -11.99 11.35
CA TRP A 109 11.76 -11.29 11.13
C TRP A 109 11.62 -9.80 11.49
N ARG A 110 12.53 -9.30 12.33
CA ARG A 110 12.46 -7.94 12.85
C ARG A 110 13.79 -7.19 12.75
N VAL A 111 13.74 -5.91 12.39
CA VAL A 111 14.88 -4.99 12.47
C VAL A 111 15.16 -4.68 13.94
N GLY A 112 16.40 -4.91 14.39
CA GLY A 112 16.79 -4.70 15.79
C GLY A 112 16.03 -5.59 16.79
N GLY A 113 15.29 -6.60 16.34
CA GLY A 113 14.37 -7.36 17.18
C GLY A 113 13.05 -6.64 17.52
N VAL A 114 12.82 -5.45 16.96
CA VAL A 114 11.68 -4.57 17.29
C VAL A 114 10.63 -4.57 16.18
N LEU A 115 10.96 -4.06 14.99
CA LEU A 115 9.99 -3.76 13.94
C LEU A 115 9.95 -4.84 12.85
N ALA A 116 8.75 -5.32 12.47
CA ALA A 116 8.55 -6.43 11.52
C ALA A 116 8.60 -6.02 10.03
N MET A 117 8.91 -4.76 9.75
CA MET A 117 9.09 -4.17 8.43
C MET A 117 10.44 -3.44 8.36
N SER A 118 11.02 -3.37 7.16
CA SER A 118 12.34 -2.77 6.91
C SER A 118 12.28 -1.33 6.43
N ARG A 119 11.10 -0.86 6.01
CA ARG A 119 10.84 0.52 5.60
C ARG A 119 9.58 1.04 6.27
N ALA A 120 9.63 2.27 6.75
CA ALA A 120 8.53 2.95 7.42
C ALA A 120 8.85 4.45 7.58
N PHE A 121 7.79 5.23 7.69
CA PHE A 121 7.85 6.56 8.28
C PHE A 121 8.08 6.48 9.78
N GLY A 122 8.64 7.54 10.37
CA GLY A 122 8.89 7.62 11.81
C GLY A 122 9.91 6.58 12.26
N ASN A 123 9.65 5.88 13.36
CA ASN A 123 10.57 4.89 13.95
C ASN A 123 11.99 5.48 14.16
N ARG A 124 12.05 6.66 14.78
CA ARG A 124 13.27 7.44 14.99
C ARG A 124 14.41 6.60 15.56
N LEU A 125 14.11 5.73 16.53
CA LEU A 125 15.12 4.91 17.22
C LEU A 125 15.72 3.81 16.33
N LEU A 126 15.04 3.46 15.23
CA LEU A 126 15.49 2.48 14.26
C LEU A 126 16.10 3.10 13.00
N LYS A 127 16.17 4.43 12.90
CA LYS A 127 16.95 5.11 11.87
C LYS A 127 18.45 4.90 12.17
N PRO A 128 19.31 4.62 11.16
CA PRO A 128 19.05 4.65 9.72
C PRO A 128 18.64 3.29 9.12
N PHE A 129 18.36 2.26 9.92
CA PHE A 129 18.10 0.90 9.44
C PHE A 129 16.70 0.78 8.80
N VAL A 130 15.72 1.50 9.32
CA VAL A 130 14.36 1.61 8.76
C VAL A 130 14.26 2.90 7.97
N VAL A 131 14.08 2.84 6.65
CA VAL A 131 14.08 4.02 5.77
C VAL A 131 12.68 4.32 5.25
N ALA A 132 12.39 5.57 4.91
CA ALA A 132 11.13 5.99 4.31
C ALA A 132 11.21 6.12 2.77
N GLU A 133 12.23 5.52 2.14
CA GLU A 133 12.40 5.56 0.69
C GLU A 133 11.45 4.57 0.02
N PRO A 134 10.52 5.02 -0.86
CA PRO A 134 9.58 4.13 -1.51
C PRO A 134 10.22 3.32 -2.63
N GLU A 135 9.61 2.18 -2.92
CA GLU A 135 9.74 1.52 -4.24
C GLU A 135 8.56 1.94 -5.10
N ILE A 136 8.84 2.30 -6.35
CA ILE A 136 7.84 2.80 -7.29
C ILE A 136 7.73 1.84 -8.48
N GLN A 137 6.52 1.42 -8.79
CA GLN A 137 6.20 0.69 -10.02
C GLN A 137 5.20 1.47 -10.87
N GLU A 138 5.27 1.29 -12.18
CA GLU A 138 4.40 1.91 -13.16
C GLU A 138 3.69 0.82 -13.96
N GLU A 139 2.39 1.01 -14.19
CA GLU A 139 1.58 0.12 -15.02
C GLU A 139 0.67 0.93 -15.94
N LEU A 140 0.50 0.46 -17.19
CA LEU A 140 -0.39 1.10 -18.14
C LEU A 140 -1.83 0.67 -17.86
N VAL A 141 -2.73 1.64 -17.71
CA VAL A 141 -4.17 1.39 -17.60
C VAL A 141 -4.73 1.14 -19.00
N ASN A 142 -4.86 -0.15 -19.35
CA ASN A 142 -5.46 -0.62 -20.59
C ASN A 142 -6.65 -1.54 -20.31
N GLU A 143 -7.33 -2.02 -21.35
CA GLU A 143 -8.54 -2.86 -21.24
C GLU A 143 -8.35 -4.16 -20.43
N ASP A 144 -7.10 -4.61 -20.25
CA ASP A 144 -6.79 -5.79 -19.45
C ASP A 144 -6.69 -5.49 -17.95
N LEU A 145 -6.49 -4.22 -17.55
CA LEU A 145 -6.36 -3.84 -16.14
C LEU A 145 -7.75 -3.61 -15.53
N GLU A 146 -8.25 -4.55 -14.75
CA GLU A 146 -9.66 -4.59 -14.33
C GLU A 146 -9.90 -3.88 -12.98
N CYS A 147 -9.01 -4.10 -12.02
CA CYS A 147 -9.12 -3.49 -10.69
C CYS A 147 -7.75 -3.37 -10.00
N LEU A 148 -7.70 -2.54 -8.96
CA LEU A 148 -6.62 -2.41 -8.00
C LEU A 148 -7.16 -2.67 -6.59
N VAL A 149 -6.45 -3.47 -5.81
CA VAL A 149 -6.67 -3.68 -4.38
C VAL A 149 -5.45 -3.14 -3.64
N LEU A 150 -5.66 -2.17 -2.77
CA LEU A 150 -4.66 -1.63 -1.84
C LEU A 150 -5.08 -2.02 -0.44
N ALA A 151 -4.23 -2.68 0.33
CA ALA A 151 -4.58 -3.04 1.70
C ALA A 151 -3.37 -3.13 2.63
N SER A 152 -3.65 -3.04 3.94
CA SER A 152 -2.67 -3.33 5.00
C SER A 152 -2.40 -4.83 5.12
N ASP A 153 -1.33 -5.18 5.83
CA ASP A 153 -0.93 -6.56 6.10
C ASP A 153 -1.99 -7.34 6.90
N GLY A 154 -2.84 -6.68 7.68
CA GLY A 154 -4.01 -7.30 8.29
C GLY A 154 -4.92 -8.03 7.29
N LEU A 155 -4.94 -7.62 6.01
CA LEU A 155 -5.52 -8.41 4.92
C LEU A 155 -4.52 -9.44 4.36
N TRP A 156 -3.35 -8.97 3.92
CA TRP A 156 -2.42 -9.76 3.10
C TRP A 156 -1.72 -10.91 3.84
N ASP A 157 -1.70 -10.88 5.18
CA ASP A 157 -1.17 -11.97 6.01
C ASP A 157 -2.07 -13.22 5.96
N VAL A 158 -3.34 -13.08 5.57
CA VAL A 158 -4.34 -14.16 5.59
C VAL A 158 -5.15 -14.32 4.30
N VAL A 159 -4.98 -13.42 3.32
CA VAL A 159 -5.62 -13.47 2.01
C VAL A 159 -4.57 -13.41 0.90
N GLU A 160 -4.60 -14.40 0.01
CA GLU A 160 -3.71 -14.47 -1.14
C GLU A 160 -4.10 -13.47 -2.24
N ASN A 161 -3.11 -12.99 -3.01
CA ASN A 161 -3.32 -12.02 -4.08
C ASN A 161 -4.38 -12.48 -5.09
N GLU A 162 -4.28 -13.73 -5.57
CA GLU A 162 -5.21 -14.35 -6.51
C GLU A 162 -6.64 -14.43 -5.98
N GLU A 163 -6.79 -14.67 -4.69
CA GLU A 163 -8.12 -14.72 -4.05
C GLU A 163 -8.75 -13.33 -4.04
N ALA A 164 -7.98 -12.31 -3.66
CA ALA A 164 -8.46 -10.93 -3.58
C ALA A 164 -8.98 -10.43 -4.94
N VAL A 165 -8.21 -10.65 -6.02
CA VAL A 165 -8.64 -10.25 -7.37
C VAL A 165 -9.77 -11.13 -7.92
N SER A 166 -9.86 -12.40 -7.50
CA SER A 166 -10.95 -13.27 -7.94
C SER A 166 -12.29 -12.84 -7.35
N LEU A 167 -12.29 -12.40 -6.08
CA LEU A 167 -13.47 -11.85 -5.44
C LEU A 167 -13.93 -10.53 -6.10
N ALA A 168 -12.98 -9.71 -6.56
CA ALA A 168 -13.29 -8.48 -7.28
C ALA A 168 -14.06 -8.71 -8.60
N LYS A 169 -14.06 -9.94 -9.14
CA LYS A 169 -14.81 -10.32 -10.34
C LYS A 169 -16.22 -10.82 -10.06
N THR A 170 -16.52 -11.21 -8.82
CA THR A 170 -17.83 -11.78 -8.45
C THR A 170 -18.78 -10.73 -7.88
N GLU A 171 -18.29 -9.53 -7.59
CA GLU A 171 -19.06 -8.43 -7.03
C GLU A 171 -19.12 -7.25 -7.99
N ASP A 172 -20.26 -6.58 -8.02
CA ASP A 172 -20.47 -5.42 -8.89
C ASP A 172 -19.94 -4.11 -8.31
N LEU A 173 -19.80 -4.02 -6.97
CA LEU A 173 -19.44 -2.79 -6.27
C LEU A 173 -18.09 -2.93 -5.55
N PRO A 174 -17.13 -2.01 -5.77
CA PRO A 174 -15.83 -2.02 -5.09
C PRO A 174 -15.92 -2.06 -3.56
N GLU A 175 -16.88 -1.35 -2.98
CA GLU A 175 -17.14 -1.36 -1.54
C GLU A 175 -17.55 -2.75 -1.03
N SER A 176 -18.34 -3.49 -1.82
CA SER A 176 -18.74 -4.86 -1.48
C SER A 176 -17.55 -5.82 -1.53
N VAL A 177 -16.63 -5.62 -2.48
CA VAL A 177 -15.37 -6.37 -2.53
C VAL A 177 -14.54 -6.07 -1.28
N ALA A 178 -14.30 -4.79 -0.98
CA ALA A 178 -13.51 -4.37 0.17
C ALA A 178 -14.07 -4.95 1.48
N ARG A 179 -15.38 -4.81 1.71
CA ARG A 179 -16.05 -5.37 2.90
C ARG A 179 -15.93 -6.89 2.99
N LYS A 180 -16.10 -7.60 1.88
CA LYS A 180 -15.96 -9.07 1.88
C LYS A 180 -14.51 -9.49 2.13
N LEU A 181 -13.53 -8.77 1.59
CA LEU A 181 -12.12 -9.03 1.87
C LEU A 181 -11.79 -8.86 3.35
N THR A 182 -12.28 -7.78 3.98
CA THR A 182 -12.07 -7.56 5.41
C THR A 182 -12.79 -8.59 6.28
N GLU A 183 -14.02 -8.99 5.92
CA GLU A 183 -14.75 -10.09 6.57
C GLU A 183 -14.00 -11.43 6.45
N ILE A 184 -13.45 -11.74 5.27
CA ILE A 184 -12.64 -12.96 5.05
C ILE A 184 -11.41 -12.94 5.96
N ALA A 185 -10.64 -11.85 5.96
CA ALA A 185 -9.45 -11.75 6.81
C ALA A 185 -9.78 -11.86 8.30
N TYR A 186 -10.84 -11.20 8.75
CA TYR A 186 -11.33 -11.34 10.12
C TYR A 186 -11.72 -12.79 10.46
N SER A 187 -12.47 -13.46 9.57
CA SER A 187 -12.90 -14.85 9.77
C SER A 187 -11.74 -15.85 9.80
N ARG A 188 -10.62 -15.52 9.16
CA ARG A 188 -9.37 -16.31 9.17
C ARG A 188 -8.49 -16.03 10.38
N GLY A 189 -8.93 -15.15 11.28
CA GLY A 189 -8.23 -14.86 12.53
C GLY A 189 -7.13 -13.82 12.37
N SER A 190 -7.22 -12.91 11.38
CA SER A 190 -6.38 -11.72 11.38
C SER A 190 -6.52 -11.00 12.73
N ALA A 191 -5.38 -10.77 13.37
CA ALA A 191 -5.29 -10.14 14.69
C ALA A 191 -4.88 -8.66 14.60
N ASP A 192 -4.77 -8.13 13.38
CA ASP A 192 -4.37 -6.76 13.12
C ASP A 192 -5.54 -5.88 12.67
N ASN A 193 -5.28 -4.59 12.51
CA ASN A 193 -6.17 -3.68 11.80
C ASN A 193 -6.21 -4.04 10.31
N ILE A 194 -7.40 -3.97 9.71
CA ILE A 194 -7.63 -4.40 8.34
C ILE A 194 -8.21 -3.23 7.57
N THR A 195 -7.40 -2.69 6.66
CA THR A 195 -7.81 -1.63 5.74
C THR A 195 -7.69 -2.12 4.33
N CYS A 196 -8.74 -1.89 3.53
CA CYS A 196 -8.81 -2.34 2.15
C CYS A 196 -9.50 -1.28 1.29
N ILE A 197 -8.82 -0.84 0.23
CA ILE A 197 -9.35 0.03 -0.81
C ILE A 197 -9.42 -0.81 -2.09
N VAL A 198 -10.57 -0.78 -2.75
CA VAL A 198 -10.74 -1.41 -4.06
C VAL A 198 -11.10 -0.33 -5.07
N VAL A 199 -10.40 -0.32 -6.19
CA VAL A 199 -10.63 0.58 -7.33
C VAL A 199 -10.94 -0.29 -8.54
N GLN A 200 -12.06 -0.03 -9.21
CA GLN A 200 -12.40 -0.68 -10.49
C GLN A 200 -12.06 0.26 -11.64
N PHE A 201 -11.43 -0.28 -12.68
CA PHE A 201 -11.16 0.47 -13.89
C PHE A 201 -12.28 0.21 -14.89
N HIS A 202 -13.04 1.25 -15.21
CA HIS A 202 -14.08 1.19 -16.24
C HIS A 202 -13.49 1.59 -17.58
N HIS A 203 -13.32 0.59 -18.45
CA HIS A 203 -12.94 0.81 -19.85
C HIS A 203 -14.22 0.89 -20.66
N ASP A 204 -14.59 2.09 -21.10
CA ASP A 204 -15.72 2.27 -22.00
C ASP A 204 -15.48 1.47 -23.27
N LYS A 205 -16.16 0.32 -23.40
CA LYS A 205 -16.29 -0.39 -24.66
C LYS A 205 -17.22 0.45 -25.55
N LEU A 206 -16.63 1.43 -26.22
CA LEU A 206 -17.13 2.33 -27.27
C LEU A 206 -17.29 3.81 -26.85
N ASN A 207 -16.41 4.63 -27.43
CA ASN A 207 -16.43 6.10 -27.62
C ASN A 207 -15.94 7.00 -26.48
N ASN A 208 -14.64 7.34 -26.55
CA ASN A 208 -14.10 8.70 -26.41
C ASN A 208 -14.84 9.64 -25.43
N LYS A 209 -14.81 9.34 -24.12
CA LYS A 209 -14.84 10.30 -23.00
C LYS A 209 -14.71 9.57 -21.66
N MET A 210 -13.55 9.67 -21.02
CA MET A 210 -13.33 9.18 -19.65
C MET A 210 -14.24 9.91 -18.65
N GLY A 211 -15.01 9.15 -17.87
CA GLY A 211 -15.64 9.58 -16.63
C GLY A 211 -15.45 8.51 -15.55
N LEU A 212 -14.88 8.89 -14.40
CA LEU A 212 -14.74 8.04 -13.22
C LEU A 212 -15.93 8.29 -12.28
N GLU A 213 -16.70 7.25 -11.91
CA GLU A 213 -17.67 7.31 -10.81
C GLU A 213 -17.06 6.65 -9.56
N LEU A 214 -17.14 7.33 -8.41
CA LEU A 214 -16.79 6.79 -7.09
C LEU A 214 -17.86 7.19 -6.08
N MET A 215 -18.39 6.21 -5.34
CA MET A 215 -19.28 6.39 -4.18
C MET A 215 -18.59 5.80 -2.94
N LYS A 216 -18.68 6.50 -1.82
CA LYS A 216 -18.09 6.15 -0.52
C LYS A 216 -19.09 5.35 0.32
N GLY A 217 -18.63 4.26 0.93
CA GLY A 217 -19.27 3.58 2.08
C GLY A 217 -18.55 3.88 3.37
#